data_AF-H1XW51-F1
#
_entry.id   AF-H1XW51-F1
#
_cell.length_a   1.000
_cell.length_b   1.000
_cell.length_c   1.000
_cell.angle_alpha   90.00
_cell.angle_beta   90.00
_cell.angle_gamma   90.00
#
_symmetry.space_group_name_H-M   'P 1'
#
loop_
_entity.id
_entity.type
_entity.pdbx_description
1 polymer ?
#
loop_
_entity_poly.entity_id
_entity_poly.type
_entity_poly.pdbx_seq_one_letter_code
_entity_poly.pdbx_strand_id
1 'polypeptide(L)' 'MADQELLTAGKIAKEFGLPQKKIKEIIKKLNLEPDVKKGNCSYYYRETAEKIKAEAEKE' A
#
# COMPACT_ATOMS: atom_id res chain seq x y z
N MET A 1 0.83 -5.04 21.88
CA MET A 1 -0.31 -4.99 20.95
C MET A 1 0.27 -4.79 19.56
N ALA A 2 -0.07 -5.61 18.57
CA ALA A 2 0.43 -5.41 17.21
C ALA A 2 -0.36 -4.26 16.58
N ASP A 3 0.29 -3.09 16.54
CA ASP A 3 -0.12 -1.89 15.86
C ASP A 3 -0.75 -2.23 14.50
N GLN A 4 -2.05 -1.98 14.36
CA GLN A 4 -2.65 -1.84 13.05
C GLN A 4 -2.11 -0.54 12.45
N GLU A 5 -0.84 -0.56 12.05
CA GLU A 5 -0.19 0.57 11.40
C GLU A 5 -0.91 0.79 10.07
N LEU A 6 -1.74 1.83 10.04
CA LEU A 6 -2.29 2.38 8.81
C LEU A 6 -1.12 2.99 8.02
N LEU A 7 -0.60 2.22 7.07
CA LEU A 7 0.51 2.62 6.22
C LEU A 7 -0.04 3.43 5.05
N THR A 8 0.46 4.66 4.87
CA THR A 8 0.11 5.43 3.68
C THR A 8 0.82 4.88 2.44
N ALA A 9 0.29 5.14 1.24
CA ALA A 9 0.99 4.77 0.00
C ALA A 9 2.45 5.27 -0.05
N GLY A 10 2.75 6.40 0.59
CA GLY A 10 4.12 6.91 0.75
C GLY A 10 4.96 6.11 1.74
N LYS A 11 4.40 5.69 2.88
CA LYS A 11 5.10 4.84 3.86
C LYS A 11 5.36 3.45 3.28
N ILE A 12 4.38 2.86 2.61
CA ILE A 12 4.52 1.60 1.85
C ILE A 12 5.63 1.73 0.79
N ALA A 13 5.60 2.77 -0.04
CA ALA A 13 6.65 3.01 -1.04
C ALA A 13 8.05 3.07 -0.42
N LYS A 14 8.18 3.73 0.73
CA LYS A 14 9.46 3.90 1.41
C LYS A 14 9.94 2.63 2.12
N GLU A 15 9.02 1.89 2.73
CA GLU A 15 9.31 0.68 3.51
C GLU A 15 9.66 -0.50 2.61
N PHE A 16 8.97 -0.63 1.46
CA PHE A 16 9.23 -1.69 0.48
C PHE A 16 10.22 -1.28 -0.61
N GLY A 17 10.66 0.00 -0.64
CA GLY A 17 11.54 0.52 -1.69
C GLY A 17 10.88 0.54 -3.08
N LEU A 18 9.56 0.47 -3.14
CA LEU A 18 8.79 0.43 -4.38
C LEU A 18 8.40 1.85 -4.82
N PRO A 19 8.41 2.15 -6.13
CA PRO A 19 7.94 3.45 -6.58
C PRO A 19 6.45 3.59 -6.31
N GLN A 20 6.02 4.75 -5.80
CA GLN A 20 4.61 5.07 -5.55
C GLN A 20 3.73 4.82 -6.78
N LYS A 21 4.30 4.92 -7.99
CA LYS A 21 3.64 4.58 -9.25
C LYS A 21 3.31 3.09 -9.34
N LYS A 22 4.28 2.17 -9.12
CA LYS A 22 4.00 0.71 -9.09
C LYS A 22 2.94 0.39 -8.02
N ILE A 23 3.04 1.00 -6.85
CA ILE A 23 2.04 0.80 -5.78
C ILE A 23 0.65 1.23 -6.23
N LYS A 24 0.49 2.43 -6.82
CA LYS A 24 -0.81 2.89 -7.33
C LYS A 24 -1.34 2.02 -8.48
N GLU A 25 -0.46 1.56 -9.36
CA GLU A 25 -0.80 0.65 -10.47
C GLU A 25 -1.30 -0.68 -9.93
N ILE A 26 -0.58 -1.29 -8.98
CA ILE A 26 -0.94 -2.55 -8.34
C ILE A 26 -2.23 -2.41 -7.53
N ILE A 27 -2.39 -1.33 -6.76
CA ILE A 27 -3.63 -1.02 -6.03
C ILE A 27 -4.81 -0.97 -7.01
N LYS A 28 -4.65 -0.30 -8.16
CA LYS A 28 -5.70 -0.22 -9.18
C LYS A 28 -5.94 -1.56 -9.88
N LYS A 29 -4.88 -2.33 -10.15
CA LYS A 29 -4.90 -3.64 -10.82
C LYS A 29 -5.57 -4.70 -9.94
N LEU A 30 -5.26 -4.71 -8.65
CA LEU A 30 -5.84 -5.59 -7.63
C LEU A 30 -7.14 -5.05 -7.03
N ASN A 31 -7.57 -3.86 -7.47
CA ASN A 31 -8.74 -3.17 -6.94
C ASN A 31 -8.73 -3.05 -5.40
N LEU A 32 -7.56 -2.76 -4.84
CA LEU A 32 -7.35 -2.60 -3.41
C LEU A 32 -7.91 -1.25 -2.97
N GLU A 33 -8.89 -1.27 -2.08
CA GLU A 33 -9.44 -0.04 -1.52
C GLU A 33 -8.56 0.47 -0.38
N PRO A 34 -8.42 1.80 -0.24
CA PRO A 34 -7.76 2.37 0.93
C PRO A 34 -8.67 2.25 2.14
N ASP A 35 -8.22 1.47 3.11
CA ASP A 35 -8.94 1.24 4.37
C ASP A 35 -9.30 2.54 5.10
N VAL A 36 -8.41 3.53 5.04
CA VAL A 36 -8.67 4.86 5.57
C VAL A 36 -8.24 5.90 4.54
N LYS A 37 -9.18 6.74 4.10
CA LYS A 37 -8.86 7.89 3.24
C LYS A 37 -8.94 9.17 4.05
N LYS A 38 -7.79 9.81 4.31
CA LYS A 38 -7.72 11.11 5.00
C LYS A 38 -7.20 12.15 4.01
N GLY A 39 -8.14 12.91 3.43
CA GLY A 39 -7.86 13.91 2.39
C GLY A 39 -7.22 13.29 1.14
N ASN A 40 -6.08 13.83 0.71
CA ASN A 40 -5.30 13.32 -0.41
C ASN A 40 -4.42 12.10 -0.07
N CYS A 41 -4.36 11.68 1.20
CA CYS A 41 -3.61 10.52 1.63
C CYS A 41 -4.54 9.32 1.85
N SER A 42 -4.32 8.29 1.04
CA SER A 42 -4.85 6.96 1.26
C SER A 42 -3.95 6.19 2.21
N TYR A 43 -4.56 5.61 3.23
CA TYR A 43 -3.97 4.71 4.20
C TYR A 43 -4.47 3.31 3.93
N TYR A 44 -3.59 2.35 4.11
CA TYR A 44 -3.79 0.95 3.82
C TYR A 44 -3.29 0.16 5.03
N TYR A 45 -3.97 -0.93 5.37
CA TYR A 45 -3.43 -1.84 6.37
C TYR A 45 -2.18 -2.55 5.87
N ARG A 46 -1.44 -3.12 6.82
CA ARG A 46 -0.30 -3.99 6.56
C ARG A 46 -0.65 -5.13 5.59
N GLU A 47 -1.85 -5.70 5.69
CA GLU A 47 -2.30 -6.75 4.77
C GLU A 47 -2.32 -6.29 3.31
N THR A 48 -2.87 -5.09 3.05
CA THR A 48 -2.89 -4.49 1.72
C THR A 48 -1.47 -4.15 1.26
N ALA A 49 -0.63 -3.64 2.17
CA ALA A 49 0.77 -3.35 1.90
C ALA A 49 1.58 -4.61 1.51
N GLU A 50 1.35 -5.72 2.20
CA GLU A 50 1.96 -7.03 1.91
C GLU A 50 1.46 -7.61 0.59
N LYS A 51 0.16 -7.48 0.27
CA LYS A 51 -0.40 -7.85 -1.05
C LYS A 51 0.27 -7.06 -2.18
N ILE A 52 0.43 -5.76 -2.00
CA ILE A 52 1.10 -4.90 -2.99
C ILE A 52 2.56 -5.30 -3.15
N LYS A 53 3.27 -5.55 -2.05
CA LYS A 53 4.66 -6.01 -2.09
C LYS A 53 4.78 -7.36 -2.81
N ALA A 54 3.95 -8.33 -2.44
CA ALA A 54 3.96 -9.66 -3.04
C ALA A 54 3.66 -9.63 -4.54
N GLU A 55 2.76 -8.76 -4.99
CA GLU A 55 2.50 -8.55 -6.41
C GLU A 55 3.65 -7.79 -7.09
N ALA A 56 4.25 -6.81 -6.42
CA ALA A 56 5.38 -6.06 -6.96
C ALA A 56 6.67 -6.87 -7.09
N GLU A 57 6.87 -7.86 -6.20
CA GLU A 57 7.99 -8.81 -6.25
C GLU A 57 7.78 -9.93 -7.28
N LYS A 58 6.54 -10.15 -7.72
CA LYS A 58 6.20 -11.12 -8.78
C LYS A 58 6.43 -10.58 -10.20
N GLU A 59 6.75 -9.30 -10.37
CA GLU A 59 6.85 -8.60 -11.66
C GLU A 59 8.18 -7.89 -11.92
#